data_AF-A0A7C4CH19-F1
#
_entry.id   AF-A0A7C4CH19-F1
#
_cell.length_a   1.000
_cell.length_b   1.000
_cell.length_c   1.000
_cell.angle_alpha   90.00
_cell.angle_beta   90.00
_cell.angle_gamma   90.00
#
_symmetry.space_group_name_H-M   'P 1'
#
loop_
_entity.id
_entity.type
_entity.pdbx_description
1 polymer ?
#
loop_
_entity_poly.entity_id
_entity_poly.type
_entity_poly.pdbx_seq_one_letter_code
_entity_poly.pdbx_strand_id
1 'polypeptide(L)' 'IFAWPGLGRYSTGAFLSVDFMAVMGSTLLIALVYSLANLIVDILYAFLDPRIRYA' A
#
# COMPACT_ATOMS: atom_id res chain seq x y z
N ILE A 1 2.33 12.73 19.56
CA ILE A 1 1.22 12.05 18.86
C ILE A 1 1.32 12.11 17.33
N PHE A 2 2.03 13.07 16.71
CA PHE A 2 2.34 13.07 15.25
C PHE A 2 3.83 12.86 14.91
N ALA A 3 4.58 12.20 15.80
CA ALA A 3 6.02 11.96 15.64
C ALA A 3 6.34 10.48 15.40
N TRP A 4 5.42 9.73 14.79
CA TRP A 4 5.81 8.44 14.22
C TRP A 4 6.68 8.77 13.00
N PRO A 5 7.97 8.37 12.95
CA PRO A 5 8.78 8.53 11.75
C PRO A 5 8.25 7.50 10.75
N GLY A 6 7.04 7.74 10.23
CA GLY A 6 6.39 6.84 9.30
C GLY A 6 7.22 6.75 8.03
N LEU A 7 6.97 5.69 7.25
CA LEU A 7 7.52 5.51 5.90
C LEU A 7 7.51 6.81 5.06
N GLY A 8 6.51 7.67 5.27
CA GLY A 8 6.43 8.99 4.65
C GLY A 8 7.60 9.93 4.95
N ARG A 9 8.10 10.01 6.19
CA ARG A 9 9.22 10.91 6.54
C ARG A 9 10.56 10.40 5.97
N TYR A 10 10.74 9.08 5.92
CA TYR A 10 11.88 8.43 5.27
C TYR A 10 11.84 8.64 3.75
N SER A 11 10.68 8.43 3.12
CA SER A 11 10.50 8.63 1.69
C SER A 11 10.74 10.09 1.29
N THR A 12 10.20 11.08 2.04
CA THR A 12 10.46 12.51 1.77
C THR A 12 11.93 12.90 1.95
N GLY A 13 12.65 12.29 2.89
CA GLY A 13 14.09 12.50 3.06
C GLY A 13 14.88 11.94 1.87
N ALA A 14 14.53 10.72 1.43
CA ALA A 14 15.12 10.09 0.26
C ALA A 14 14.85 10.87 -1.04
N PHE A 15 13.63 11.42 -1.20
CA PHE A 15 13.31 12.30 -2.33
C PHE A 15 14.18 13.56 -2.34
N LEU A 16 14.35 14.22 -1.19
CA LEU A 16 15.18 15.42 -1.07
C LEU A 16 16.67 15.14 -1.25
N SER A 17 17.13 13.91 -0.95
CA SER A 17 18.50 13.46 -1.19
C SER A 17 18.72 12.80 -2.56
N VAL A 18 17.69 12.78 -3.42
CA VAL A 18 17.71 12.13 -4.75
C VAL A 18 18.16 10.66 -4.67
N ASP A 19 17.83 9.99 -3.56
CA ASP A 19 18.13 8.58 -3.37
C ASP A 19 17.04 7.74 -4.04
N PHE A 20 17.25 7.45 -5.32
CA PHE A 20 16.32 6.67 -6.14
C PHE A 20 16.05 5.27 -5.56
N MET A 21 17.04 4.63 -4.92
CA MET A 21 16.86 3.28 -4.37
C MET A 21 15.92 3.30 -3.17
N ALA A 22 16.08 4.27 -2.26
CA ALA A 22 15.21 4.43 -1.10
C ALA A 22 13.77 4.83 -1.50
N VAL A 23 13.61 5.71 -2.49
CA VAL A 23 12.29 6.08 -3.04
C VAL A 23 11.60 4.86 -3.67
N MET A 24 12.29 4.13 -4.55
CA MET A 24 11.73 2.94 -5.20
C MET A 24 11.38 1.86 -4.17
N GLY A 25 12.23 1.61 -3.18
CA GLY A 25 11.95 0.65 -2.10
C GLY A 25 10.72 1.03 -1.29
N SER A 26 10.57 2.31 -0.94
CA SER A 26 9.37 2.79 -0.24
C SER A 26 8.10 2.70 -1.09
N THR A 27 8.20 2.99 -2.39
CA THR A 27 7.09 2.89 -3.34
C THR A 27 6.63 1.44 -3.50
N LEU A 28 7.55 0.49 -3.64
CA LEU A 28 7.24 -0.94 -3.74
C LEU A 28 6.54 -1.45 -2.49
N LEU A 29 6.99 -1.04 -1.29
CA LEU A 29 6.32 -1.39 -0.03
C LEU A 29 4.89 -0.86 0.01
N ILE A 30 4.68 0.41 -0.35
CA ILE A 30 3.34 1.01 -0.38
C ILE A 30 2.45 0.28 -1.39
N ALA A 31 2.96 0.01 -2.59
CA ALA A 31 2.23 -0.71 -3.63
C ALA A 31 1.83 -2.13 -3.19
N LEU A 32 2.73 -2.85 -2.50
CA LEU A 32 2.46 -4.18 -1.97
C LEU A 32 1.34 -4.15 -0.92
N VAL A 33 1.43 -3.25 0.06
CA VAL A 33 0.38 -3.11 1.09
C VAL A 33 -0.95 -2.74 0.47
N TYR A 34 -0.95 -1.79 -0.48
CA TYR A 34 -2.17 -1.38 -1.18
C TYR A 34 -2.79 -2.54 -1.98
N SER A 35 -1.97 -3.31 -2.70
CA SER A 35 -2.44 -4.48 -3.45
C SER A 35 -3.02 -5.56 -2.54
N LEU A 36 -2.37 -5.85 -1.41
CA LEU A 36 -2.90 -6.79 -0.41
C LEU A 36 -4.21 -6.31 0.19
N ALA A 37 -4.33 -5.01 0.49
CA ALA A 37 -5.57 -4.42 0.98
C ALA A 37 -6.71 -4.57 -0.05
N ASN A 38 -6.45 -4.32 -1.33
CA ASN A 38 -7.45 -4.52 -2.39
C ASN A 38 -7.83 -6.00 -2.52
N LEU A 39 -6.87 -6.92 -2.46
CA LEU A 39 -7.15 -8.34 -2.51
C LEU A 39 -8.02 -8.80 -1.32
N ILE A 40 -7.76 -8.28 -0.12
CA ILE A 40 -8.60 -8.54 1.06
C ILE A 40 -10.03 -8.04 0.81
N VAL A 41 -10.18 -6.85 0.24
CA VAL A 41 -11.47 -6.27 -0.10
C VAL A 41 -12.20 -7.12 -1.14
N ASP A 42 -11.51 -7.58 -2.20
CA ASP A 42 -12.09 -8.46 -3.22
C ASP A 42 -12.55 -9.80 -2.63
N ILE A 43 -11.73 -10.40 -1.77
CA ILE A 43 -12.09 -11.63 -1.05
C ILE A 43 -13.31 -11.38 -0.16
N LEU A 44 -13.31 -10.28 0.59
CA LEU A 44 -14.41 -9.93 1.49
C LEU A 44 -15.71 -9.72 0.69
N TYR A 45 -15.65 -9.07 -0.47
CA TYR A 45 -16.78 -8.94 -1.39
C TYR A 45 -17.24 -10.30 -1.93
N ALA A 46 -16.32 -11.18 -2.32
CA ALA A 46 -16.67 -12.53 -2.77
C ALA A 46 -17.35 -13.38 -1.67
N PHE A 47 -16.99 -13.17 -0.39
CA PHE A 47 -17.61 -13.85 0.74
C PHE A 47 -18.94 -13.22 1.17
N LEU A 48 -19.06 -11.89 1.18
CA LEU A 48 -20.30 -11.20 1.57
C LEU A 48 -21.37 -11.24 0.49
N ASP A 49 -20.99 -11.27 -0.79
CA ASP A 49 -21.94 -11.21 -1.89
C ASP A 49 -22.02 -12.54 -2.67
N PRO A 50 -22.90 -13.47 -2.25
CA PRO A 50 -23.14 -14.72 -2.97
C PRO A 50 -23.86 -14.50 -4.33
N ARG A 51 -24.20 -13.26 -4.71
CA ARG A 51 -24.90 -12.95 -5.99
C ARG A 51 -23.97 -12.72 -7.17
N ILE A 52 -22.65 -12.61 -6.97
CA ILE A 52 -21.67 -12.51 -8.08
C ILE A 52 -21.61 -13.82 -8.91
N ARG A 53 -22.35 -14.86 -8.49
CA ARG A 53 -22.45 -16.17 -9.15
C ARG A 53 -23.73 -16.41 -9.95
N TYR A 54 -24.36 -15.36 -10.51
CA TYR A 54 -25.41 -15.56 -11.52
C TYR A 54 -24.86 -15.20 -12.90
N ALA A 55 -24.31 -16.23 -13.57
CA ALA A 55 -24.20 -16.31 -15.02
C ALA A 55 -25.40 -17.06 -15.58
#